data_AF-A0A534W665-F1
#
_entry.id   AF-A0A534W665-F1
#
_cell.length_a   1.000
_cell.length_b   1.000
_cell.length_c   1.000
_cell.angle_alpha   90.00
_cell.angle_beta   90.00
_cell.angle_gamma   90.00
#
_symmetry.space_group_name_H-M   'P 1'
#
loop_
_entity.id
_entity.type
_entity.pdbx_description
1 polymer ?
#
loop_
_entity_poly.entity_id
_entity_poly.type
_entity_poly.pdbx_seq_one_letter_code
_entity_poly.pdbx_strand_id
1 'polypeptide(L)' 'MGGAVQRKNYRIDVVKLRRARRALGTRTETETIHRALELAADEVALARALERLLRLGPAAIRLVDGGG' A
#
# COMPACT_ATOMS: atom_id res chain seq x y z
N MET A 1 6.59 -13.55 -3.09
CA MET A 1 5.85 -14.82 -3.20
C MET A 1 4.37 -14.53 -3.05
N GLY A 2 3.58 -14.64 -4.11
CA GLY A 2 2.13 -14.45 -4.02
C GLY A 2 1.50 -15.67 -3.37
N GLY A 3 0.84 -15.48 -2.23
CA GLY A 3 0.03 -16.53 -1.61
C GLY A 3 -1.10 -16.96 -2.55
N ALA A 4 -1.55 -18.21 -2.43
CA ALA A 4 -2.64 -18.72 -3.25
C ALA A 4 -3.91 -17.87 -3.08
N VAL A 5 -4.52 -17.45 -4.19
CA VAL A 5 -5.80 -16.72 -4.17
C VAL A 5 -6.87 -17.68 -3.67
N GLN A 6 -7.44 -17.40 -2.50
CA GLN A 6 -8.53 -18.16 -1.93
C GLN A 6 -9.80 -17.32 -1.88
N ARG A 7 -10.93 -17.90 -2.29
CA ARG A 7 -12.24 -17.24 -2.15
C ARG A 7 -12.57 -17.09 -0.66
N LYS A 8 -12.93 -15.88 -0.25
CA LYS A 8 -13.37 -15.55 1.11
C LYS A 8 -14.73 -14.87 1.05
N ASN A 9 -15.58 -15.14 2.04
CA ASN A 9 -16.89 -14.49 2.18
C ASN A 9 -16.79 -13.42 3.27
N TYR A 10 -16.69 -12.16 2.87
CA TYR A 10 -16.66 -11.02 3.80
C TYR A 10 -17.89 -10.13 3.61
N ARG A 11 -18.39 -9.55 4.70
CA ARG A 11 -19.35 -8.44 4.62
C ARG A 11 -18.53 -7.16 4.46
N ILE A 12 -18.68 -6.51 3.31
CA ILE A 12 -17.95 -5.29 2.96
C ILE A 12 -18.94 -4.15 2.77
N ASP A 13 -18.60 -2.99 3.30
CA ASP A 13 -19.34 -1.75 3.03
C ASP A 13 -19.19 -1.37 1.55
N VAL A 14 -20.29 -1.47 0.82
CA VAL A 14 -20.37 -1.21 -0.63
C VAL A 14 -20.02 0.23 -0.97
N VAL A 15 -20.28 1.20 -0.07
CA VAL A 15 -19.95 2.61 -0.30
C VAL A 15 -18.43 2.78 -0.28
N LYS A 16 -17.75 2.18 0.70
CA LYS A 16 -16.28 2.19 0.79
C LYS A 16 -15.65 1.48 -0.41
N LEU A 17 -16.19 0.34 -0.81
CA LEU A 17 -15.70 -0.42 -1.96
C LEU A 17 -15.83 0.38 -3.27
N ARG A 18 -16.97 1.05 -3.49
CA ARG A 18 -17.16 1.93 -4.66
C ARG A 18 -16.21 3.12 -4.64
N ARG A 19 -15.98 3.74 -3.48
CA ARG A 19 -15.02 4.84 -3.34
C ARG A 19 -13.60 4.37 -3.68
N ALA A 20 -13.17 3.23 -3.13
CA ALA A 20 -11.88 2.64 -3.43
C ALA A 20 -11.75 2.33 -4.93
N ARG A 21 -12.77 1.73 -5.54
CA ARG A 21 -12.75 1.41 -6.98
C ARG A 21 -12.57 2.65 -7.86
N ARG A 22 -13.25 3.76 -7.53
CA ARG A 22 -13.09 5.03 -8.25
C ARG A 22 -11.69 5.62 -8.06
N ALA A 23 -11.18 5.62 -6.82
CA ALA A 23 -9.87 6.16 -6.51
C ALA A 23 -8.74 5.35 -7.17
N LEU A 24 -8.89 4.03 -7.26
CA LEU A 24 -7.89 3.12 -7.79
C LEU A 24 -8.03 2.84 -9.29
N GLY A 25 -9.12 3.29 -9.93
CA GLY A 25 -9.39 3.05 -11.36
C GLY A 25 -9.59 1.58 -11.73
N THR A 26 -9.96 0.73 -10.77
CA THR A 26 -10.02 -0.73 -10.93
C THR A 26 -11.31 -1.19 -11.62
N ARG A 27 -11.21 -2.28 -12.37
CA ARG A 27 -12.30 -2.80 -13.20
C ARG A 27 -13.25 -3.67 -12.40
N THR A 28 -12.74 -4.44 -11.43
CA THR A 28 -13.52 -5.39 -10.62
C THR A 28 -13.40 -5.12 -9.12
N GLU A 29 -14.36 -5.61 -8.34
CA GLU A 29 -14.30 -5.54 -6.87
C GLU A 29 -13.11 -6.33 -6.31
N THR A 30 -12.84 -7.52 -6.85
CA THR A 30 -11.67 -8.34 -6.49
C THR A 30 -10.37 -7.58 -6.71
N GLU A 31 -10.18 -6.98 -7.89
CA GLU A 31 -9.02 -6.16 -8.19
C GLU A 31 -8.91 -4.96 -7.23
N THR A 32 -10.04 -4.31 -6.94
CA THR A 32 -10.11 -3.21 -5.96
C THR A 32 -9.61 -3.64 -4.59
N ILE A 33 -10.07 -4.80 -4.10
CA ILE A 33 -9.68 -5.34 -2.80
C ILE A 33 -8.19 -5.67 -2.78
N HIS A 34 -7.67 -6.35 -3.81
CA HIS A 34 -6.25 -6.69 -3.87
C HIS A 34 -5.37 -5.43 -3.90
N ARG A 35 -5.69 -4.45 -4.75
CA ARG A 35 -4.94 -3.19 -4.83
C ARG A 35 -5.01 -2.38 -3.54
N ALA A 36 -6.16 -2.33 -2.89
CA ALA A 36 -6.31 -1.67 -1.60
C ALA A 36 -5.46 -2.34 -0.50
N LEU A 37 -5.36 -3.68 -0.52
CA LEU A 37 -4.52 -4.41 0.43
C LEU A 37 -3.02 -4.20 0.17
N GLU A 38 -2.60 -4.17 -1.09
CA GLU A 38 -1.22 -3.83 -1.47
C GLU A 38 -0.85 -2.43 -0.96
N LEU A 39 -1.66 -1.42 -1.28
CA LEU A 39 -1.42 -0.05 -0.86
C LEU A 39 -1.37 0.12 0.66
N ALA A 40 -2.26 -0.55 1.39
CA ALA A 40 -2.25 -0.50 2.85
C ALA A 40 -0.98 -1.15 3.43
N ALA A 41 -0.49 -2.24 2.83
CA ALA A 41 0.76 -2.87 3.24
C ALA A 41 1.98 -1.97 2.95
N ASP A 42 2.00 -1.34 1.77
CA ASP A 42 3.05 -0.42 1.35
C ASP A 42 3.09 0.84 2.24
N GLU A 43 1.94 1.39 2.60
CA GLU A 43 1.84 2.54 3.50
C GLU A 43 2.41 2.22 4.89
N VAL A 44 2.08 1.04 5.44
CA VAL A 44 2.65 0.57 6.71
C VAL A 44 4.17 0.36 6.58
N ALA A 45 4.64 -0.20 5.47
CA ALA A 45 6.06 -0.40 5.23
C ALA A 45 6.81 0.93 5.13
N LEU A 46 6.26 1.91 4.43
CA LEU A 46 6.81 3.27 4.30
C LEU A 46 6.86 3.97 5.65
N ALA A 47 5.77 3.95 6.42
CA ALA A 47 5.73 4.56 7.75
C ALA A 47 6.81 3.97 8.67
N ARG A 48 7.00 2.65 8.65
CA ARG A 48 8.06 1.97 9.42
C ARG A 48 9.46 2.33 8.91
N ALA A 49 9.65 2.45 7.60
CA ALA A 49 10.94 2.86 7.03
C ALA A 49 11.30 4.30 7.44
N LEU A 50 10.33 5.21 7.39
CA LEU A 50 10.48 6.58 7.85
C LEU A 50 10.78 6.65 9.36
N GLU A 51 10.07 5.88 10.18
CA GLU A 51 10.35 5.80 11.62
C GLU A 51 11.80 5.35 11.87
N ARG A 52 12.27 4.32 11.16
CA ARG A 52 13.67 3.85 11.26
C ARG A 52 14.66 4.93 10.83
N LEU A 53 14.40 5.62 9.72
CA LEU A 53 15.25 6.69 9.23
C LEU A 53 15.38 7.82 10.27
N LEU A 54 14.25 8.28 10.83
CA LEU A 54 14.24 9.32 11.84
C LEU A 54 14.99 8.91 13.11
N ARG A 55 14.96 7.63 13.49
CA ARG A 55 15.72 7.10 14.65
C ARG A 55 17.24 7.08 14.42
N LEU A 56 17.70 6.94 13.18
CA LEU A 56 19.14 6.95 12.85
C LEU A 56 19.74 8.37 12.87
N GLY A 57 18.90 9.41 12.86
CA GLY A 57 19.32 10.81 12.94
C GLY A 57 19.91 11.38 11.64
N PRO A 58 20.35 12.65 11.65
CA PRO A 58 20.74 13.40 10.45
C PRO A 58 21.89 12.78 9.64
N ALA A 59 22.74 11.97 10.27
CA ALA A 59 23.88 11.33 9.62
C ALA A 59 23.49 10.21 8.64
N ALA A 60 22.26 9.69 8.72
CA ALA A 60 21.76 8.63 7.85
C ALA A 60 21.21 9.14 6.50
N ILE A 61 20.97 10.45 6.38
CA ILE A 61 20.46 11.07 5.14
C ILE A 61 21.67 11.49 4.30
N ARG A 62 22.30 10.54 3.60
CA ARG A 62 23.07 10.89 2.38
C ARG A 62 22.11 10.76 1.21
N LEU A 63 21.55 11.90 0.81
CA LEU A 63 20.82 12.02 -0.44
C LEU A 63 21.79 11.61 -1.57
N VAL A 64 21.35 10.67 -2.40
CA VAL A 64 22.03 10.36 -3.66
C VAL A 64 21.81 11.58 -4.54
N ASP A 65 22.78 12.49 -4.53
CA ASP A 65 22.87 13.58 -5.49
C ASP A 65 23.29 12.95 -6.82
N GLY A 66 22.29 12.61 -7.65
CA GLY A 66 22.50 12.06 -8.98
C GLY A 66 22.86 13.18 -9.95
N GLY A 67 24.15 13.46 -10.10
CA GLY A 67 24.68 14.14 -11.27
C GLY A 67 24.81 13.17 -12.44
N GLY A 68 24.47 13.64 -13.64
CA GLY A 68 24.78 13.01 -14.94
C GLY A 68 23.58 12.52 -15.72
#